data_AF-A0A109FHC9-F1
#
_entry.id   AF-A0A109FHC9-F1
#
_cell.length_a   1.000
_cell.length_b   1.000
_cell.length_c   1.000
_cell.angle_alpha   90.00
_cell.angle_beta   90.00
_cell.angle_gamma   90.00
#
_symmetry.space_group_name_H-M   'P 1'
#
loop_
_entity.id
_entity.type
_entity.pdbx_description
1 polymer ?
#
loop_
_entity_poly.entity_id
_entity_poly.type
_entity_poly.pdbx_seq_one_letter_code
_entity_poly.pdbx_strand_id
1 'polypeptide(L)'
;MRNRSPAFSPTALGSAYENATRAFLSRPPFSIHGLLSVGGAGDGGVDLRGRWTWQPPPPSPFPRLGGHAVGFLNLANGASPHTLSAHDKREPVDDEARLQTWDVLVQCKAEKEHLGPAVVRQLEGSILTDLARRNPPRRSLAPPQTTTTTVPGGRDTAPIGILVGLSGFSRAAILHAQTSAVPIVLAHLSIQNIPQMIATRGESDIGASLVSASVNKAFRRLIQAAFPLPNEAGSVSDGGESSCA
;
A
#
# COMPACT_ATOMS: atom_id res chain seq x y z
N MET A 1 -23.18 -40.56 9.02
CA MET A 1 -21.73 -40.42 8.75
C MET A 1 -21.40 -38.93 8.68
N ARG A 2 -20.56 -38.39 9.57
CA ARG A 2 -20.14 -36.98 9.47
C ARG A 2 -19.11 -36.87 8.36
N ASN A 3 -19.47 -36.19 7.28
CA ASN A 3 -18.58 -35.88 6.17
C ASN A 3 -17.48 -34.95 6.70
N ARG A 4 -16.32 -35.50 7.07
CA ARG A 4 -15.15 -34.69 7.41
C ARG A 4 -14.54 -34.24 6.10
N SER A 5 -14.81 -33.00 5.69
CA SER A 5 -13.99 -32.33 4.67
C SER A 5 -12.52 -32.48 5.07
N PRO A 6 -11.60 -32.77 4.12
CA PRO A 6 -10.20 -32.92 4.45
C PRO A 6 -9.69 -31.63 5.10
N ALA A 7 -9.18 -31.75 6.33
CA ALA A 7 -8.58 -30.63 7.03
C ALA A 7 -7.22 -30.35 6.37
N PHE A 8 -7.10 -29.24 5.65
CA PHE A 8 -5.83 -28.81 5.08
C PHE A 8 -4.86 -28.41 6.20
N SER A 9 -3.56 -28.61 5.97
CA SER A 9 -2.55 -28.13 6.91
C SER A 9 -2.54 -26.59 6.91
N PRO A 10 -2.36 -25.93 8.07
CA PRO A 10 -2.28 -24.47 8.14
C PRO A 10 -1.19 -23.89 7.23
N THR A 11 -0.05 -24.59 7.11
CA THR A 11 1.05 -24.18 6.22
C THR A 11 0.65 -24.22 4.75
N ALA A 12 -0.01 -25.30 4.29
CA ALA A 12 -0.45 -25.40 2.89
C ALA A 12 -1.49 -24.33 2.54
N LEU A 13 -2.41 -24.04 3.46
CA LEU A 13 -3.37 -22.94 3.32
C LEU A 13 -2.66 -21.58 3.26
N GLY A 14 -1.73 -21.32 4.18
CA GLY A 14 -0.97 -20.07 4.24
C GLY A 14 -0.19 -19.81 2.96
N SER A 15 0.65 -20.76 2.53
CA SER A 15 1.48 -20.59 1.32
C SER A 15 0.65 -20.44 0.04
N ALA A 16 -0.47 -21.17 -0.08
CA ALA A 16 -1.36 -21.00 -1.22
C ALA A 16 -2.06 -19.64 -1.22
N TYR A 17 -2.45 -19.14 -0.03
CA TYR A 17 -3.06 -17.82 0.13
C TYR A 17 -2.08 -16.67 -0.15
N GLU A 18 -0.81 -16.81 0.23
CA GLU A 18 0.25 -15.85 -0.12
C GLU A 18 0.41 -15.71 -1.64
N ASN A 19 0.47 -16.83 -2.36
CA ASN A 19 0.56 -16.84 -3.82
C ASN A 19 -0.66 -16.20 -4.50
N ALA A 20 -1.85 -16.54 -4.02
CA ALA A 20 -3.09 -15.93 -4.48
C ALA A 20 -3.11 -14.42 -4.24
N THR A 21 -2.68 -13.98 -3.05
CA THR A 21 -2.58 -12.58 -2.67
C THR A 21 -1.59 -11.83 -3.57
N ARG A 22 -0.41 -12.40 -3.81
CA ARG A 22 0.58 -11.86 -4.74
C ARG A 22 -0.01 -11.65 -6.14
N ALA A 23 -0.69 -12.67 -6.66
CA ALA A 23 -1.32 -12.60 -7.97
C ALA A 23 -2.48 -11.60 -8.02
N PHE A 24 -3.20 -11.38 -6.92
CA PHE A 24 -4.27 -10.39 -6.83
C PHE A 24 -3.73 -8.95 -6.78
N LEU A 25 -2.75 -8.70 -5.91
CA LEU A 25 -2.16 -7.37 -5.70
C LEU A 25 -1.39 -6.85 -6.92
N SER A 26 -0.92 -7.73 -7.81
CA SER A 26 -0.26 -7.33 -9.05
C SER A 26 -1.21 -6.79 -10.13
N ARG A 27 -2.52 -6.94 -9.93
CA ARG A 27 -3.57 -6.50 -10.86
C ARG A 27 -4.32 -5.28 -10.34
N PRO A 28 -5.07 -4.56 -11.20
CA PRO A 28 -5.96 -3.51 -10.75
C PRO A 28 -6.94 -4.02 -9.66
N PRO A 29 -7.27 -3.20 -8.65
CA PRO A 29 -6.93 -1.78 -8.54
C PRO A 29 -5.57 -1.49 -7.88
N PHE A 30 -4.83 -2.50 -7.41
CA PHE A 30 -3.58 -2.28 -6.67
C PHE A 30 -2.39 -2.07 -7.62
N SER A 31 -2.23 -2.90 -8.65
CA SER A 31 -1.13 -2.80 -9.63
C SER A 31 0.26 -2.72 -8.98
N ILE A 32 0.51 -3.53 -7.95
CA ILE A 32 1.81 -3.56 -7.26
C ILE A 32 2.77 -4.44 -8.05
N HIS A 33 3.90 -3.86 -8.46
CA HIS A 33 4.86 -4.52 -9.33
C HIS A 33 6.04 -5.10 -8.54
N GLY A 34 6.63 -6.17 -9.09
CA GLY A 34 7.81 -6.81 -8.51
C GLY A 34 7.56 -7.42 -7.13
N LEU A 35 6.35 -7.91 -6.85
CA LEU A 35 6.06 -8.63 -5.61
C LEU A 35 6.83 -9.96 -5.57
N LEU A 36 7.78 -10.04 -4.65
CA LEU A 36 8.60 -11.22 -4.36
C LEU A 36 8.21 -11.79 -3.01
N SER A 37 8.10 -13.12 -2.93
CA SER A 37 7.98 -13.83 -1.66
C SER A 37 9.30 -13.72 -0.89
N VAL A 38 9.21 -13.22 0.34
CA VAL A 38 10.35 -13.11 1.26
C VAL A 38 10.11 -13.87 2.57
N GLY A 39 8.95 -14.52 2.69
CA GLY A 39 8.53 -15.23 3.88
C GLY A 39 9.48 -16.37 4.28
N GLY A 40 9.71 -16.52 5.59
CA GLY A 40 10.60 -17.52 6.18
C GLY A 40 10.87 -17.28 7.68
N ALA A 41 11.51 -18.24 8.34
CA ALA A 41 11.86 -18.08 9.75
C ALA A 41 12.73 -16.82 9.96
N GLY A 42 12.23 -15.83 10.70
CA GLY A 42 12.94 -14.58 11.02
C GLY A 42 12.66 -13.40 10.09
N ASP A 43 11.72 -13.51 9.16
CA ASP A 43 11.28 -12.44 8.24
C ASP A 43 10.58 -11.25 8.92
N GLY A 44 10.31 -11.34 10.22
CA GLY A 44 9.59 -10.34 10.99
C GLY A 44 8.11 -10.25 10.65
N GLY A 45 7.53 -11.31 10.07
CA GLY A 45 6.12 -11.41 9.70
C GLY A 45 5.77 -10.77 8.35
N VAL A 46 6.75 -10.51 7.47
CA VAL A 46 6.51 -9.99 6.12
C VAL A 46 6.61 -11.14 5.12
N ASP A 47 5.53 -11.37 4.38
CA ASP A 47 5.45 -12.48 3.44
C ASP A 47 5.85 -12.05 2.02
N LEU A 48 5.48 -10.84 1.59
CA LEU A 48 5.82 -10.29 0.28
C LEU A 48 6.44 -8.89 0.36
N ARG A 49 7.32 -8.58 -0.59
CA ARG A 49 7.86 -7.22 -0.81
C ARG A 49 7.77 -6.83 -2.27
N GLY A 50 7.49 -5.57 -2.54
CA GLY A 50 7.39 -5.06 -3.91
C GLY A 50 7.43 -3.55 -3.96
N ARG A 51 7.02 -3.00 -5.10
CA ARG A 51 6.96 -1.55 -5.34
C ARG A 51 5.58 -1.14 -5.83
N TRP A 52 5.08 -0.05 -5.28
CA TRP A 52 3.79 0.51 -5.65
C TRP A 52 3.96 1.89 -6.24
N THR A 53 3.70 1.99 -7.54
CA THR A 53 3.80 3.23 -8.30
C THR A 53 2.43 3.88 -8.42
N TRP A 54 2.38 5.18 -8.15
CA TRP A 54 1.20 6.03 -8.25
C TRP A 54 1.45 7.13 -9.26
N GLN A 55 0.35 7.63 -9.81
CA GLN A 55 0.31 8.71 -10.78
C GLN A 55 -0.58 9.86 -10.27
N PRO A 56 -0.28 11.11 -10.70
CA PRO A 56 -1.14 12.25 -10.41
C PRO A 56 -2.52 12.09 -11.07
N PRO A 57 -3.53 12.88 -10.66
CA PRO A 57 -4.78 12.95 -11.41
C PRO A 57 -4.50 13.33 -12.88
N PRO A 58 -5.22 12.74 -13.86
CA PRO A 58 -5.08 13.14 -15.25
C PRO A 58 -5.43 14.63 -15.42
N PRO A 59 -4.73 15.37 -16.29
CA PRO A 59 -5.01 16.77 -16.58
C PRO A 59 -6.32 16.87 -17.38
N SER A 60 -7.45 16.85 -16.68
CA SER A 60 -8.77 17.06 -17.26
C SER A 60 -9.18 18.52 -17.09
N PRO A 61 -9.49 19.26 -18.18
CA PRO A 61 -9.95 20.65 -18.09
C PRO A 61 -11.40 20.79 -17.60
N PHE A 62 -12.13 19.69 -17.38
CA PHE A 62 -13.51 19.74 -16.89
C PHE A 62 -13.59 19.42 -15.40
N PRO A 63 -14.29 20.26 -14.59
CA PRO A 63 -14.66 19.88 -13.23
C PRO A 63 -15.51 18.61 -13.31
N ARG A 64 -15.12 17.58 -12.54
CA ARG A 64 -15.81 16.29 -12.53
C ARG A 64 -17.26 16.50 -12.05
N LEU A 65 -18.21 16.66 -12.97
CA LEU A 65 -19.62 16.40 -12.69
C LEU A 65 -19.71 14.95 -12.21
N GLY A 66 -20.38 14.76 -11.08
CA GLY A 66 -20.26 13.57 -10.24
C GLY A 66 -20.38 12.23 -10.96
N GLY A 67 -19.65 11.24 -10.45
CA GLY A 67 -19.89 9.83 -10.75
C GLY A 67 -18.75 9.07 -11.42
N HIS A 68 -17.56 9.04 -10.83
CA HIS A 68 -16.60 7.96 -11.10
C HIS A 68 -16.21 7.32 -9.77
N ALA A 69 -16.45 6.01 -9.66
CA ALA A 69 -16.37 5.21 -8.45
C ALA A 69 -15.19 5.60 -7.53
N VAL A 70 -15.51 6.22 -6.40
CA VAL A 70 -14.58 6.44 -5.27
C VAL A 70 -14.30 5.08 -4.63
N GLY A 71 -13.38 4.33 -5.22
CA GLY A 71 -12.76 3.18 -4.55
C GLY A 71 -11.86 3.66 -3.42
N PHE A 72 -11.54 2.79 -2.46
CA PHE A 72 -10.71 3.12 -1.28
C PHE A 72 -9.29 3.65 -1.63
N LEU A 73 -8.83 3.46 -2.87
CA LEU A 73 -7.55 3.95 -3.41
C LEU A 73 -7.67 5.23 -4.24
N ASN A 74 -8.89 5.68 -4.56
CA ASN A 74 -9.12 6.95 -5.24
C ASN A 74 -9.17 8.06 -4.20
N LEU A 75 -8.04 8.75 -4.03
CA LEU A 75 -7.92 9.83 -3.06
C LEU A 75 -8.62 11.10 -3.56
N ALA A 76 -8.96 12.00 -2.62
CA ALA A 76 -9.65 13.26 -2.93
C ALA A 76 -8.86 14.16 -3.89
N ASN A 77 -7.52 14.05 -3.91
CA ASN A 77 -6.67 14.75 -4.86
C ASN A 77 -6.60 14.08 -6.25
N GLY A 78 -7.32 12.97 -6.45
CA GLY A 78 -7.38 12.22 -7.70
C GLY A 78 -6.12 11.41 -8.04
N ALA A 79 -5.14 11.34 -7.13
CA ALA A 79 -4.03 10.41 -7.26
C ALA A 79 -4.52 8.96 -7.23
N SER A 80 -3.94 8.12 -8.08
CA SER A 80 -4.33 6.71 -8.20
C SER A 80 -3.12 5.81 -8.49
N PRO A 81 -3.21 4.49 -8.23
CA PRO A 81 -2.20 3.54 -8.66
C PRO A 81 -1.99 3.60 -10.18
N HIS A 82 -0.73 3.63 -10.60
CA HIS A 82 -0.37 3.59 -12.01
C HIS A 82 -0.64 2.19 -12.58
N THR A 83 -1.58 2.07 -13.51
CA THR A 83 -1.80 0.84 -14.27
C THR A 83 -0.92 0.89 -15.51
N LEU A 84 0.14 0.06 -15.57
CA LEU A 84 0.89 -0.14 -16.82
C LEU A 84 -0.06 -0.71 -17.88
N SER A 85 -0.63 0.15 -18.73
CA SER A 85 -1.40 -0.29 -19.88
C SER A 85 -0.43 -0.57 -21.02
N ALA A 86 -0.44 -1.79 -21.55
CA ALA A 86 0.39 -2.20 -22.69
C ALA A 86 0.13 -1.40 -23.99
N HIS A 87 -0.82 -0.46 -23.97
CA HIS A 87 -1.27 0.31 -25.13
C HIS A 87 -1.04 1.82 -25.05
N ASP A 88 -0.35 2.34 -24.03
CA ASP A 88 -0.11 3.78 -23.96
C ASP A 88 1.04 4.20 -24.89
N LYS A 89 0.72 4.36 -26.18
CA LYS A 89 1.57 5.05 -27.18
C LYS A 89 1.44 6.57 -27.02
N ARG A 90 1.44 7.10 -25.80
CA ARG A 90 1.59 8.53 -25.58
C ARG A 90 3.06 8.88 -25.62
N GLU A 91 3.39 9.82 -26.50
CA GLU A 91 4.66 10.53 -26.50
C GLU A 91 5.04 10.94 -25.06
N PRO A 92 6.32 10.84 -24.66
CA PRO A 92 6.77 11.14 -23.30
C PRO A 92 6.71 12.66 -23.09
N VAL A 93 5.52 13.15 -22.76
CA VAL A 93 5.29 14.53 -22.35
C VAL A 93 5.36 14.56 -20.83
N ASP A 94 6.50 14.92 -20.23
CA ASP A 94 6.72 15.35 -18.81
C ASP A 94 6.01 14.58 -17.65
N ASP A 95 5.23 13.54 -17.92
CA ASP A 95 4.30 12.87 -17.02
C ASP A 95 4.98 11.72 -16.27
N GLU A 96 5.99 11.08 -16.88
CA GLU A 96 6.88 10.14 -16.19
C GLU A 96 7.61 10.81 -15.02
N ALA A 97 7.93 12.11 -15.13
CA ALA A 97 8.59 12.87 -14.07
C ALA A 97 7.69 13.09 -12.83
N ARG A 98 6.40 12.73 -12.90
CA ARG A 98 5.45 12.86 -11.80
C ARG A 98 5.10 11.53 -11.14
N LEU A 99 5.55 10.38 -11.65
CA LEU A 99 5.27 9.10 -11.02
C LEU A 99 5.99 8.99 -9.67
N GLN A 100 5.29 8.44 -8.67
CA GLN A 100 5.86 8.24 -7.34
C GLN A 100 5.79 6.79 -6.94
N THR A 101 6.92 6.23 -6.51
CA THR A 101 7.04 4.81 -6.18
C THR A 101 7.44 4.64 -4.73
N TRP A 102 6.73 3.78 -4.02
CA TRP A 102 7.07 3.38 -2.65
C TRP A 102 7.34 1.90 -2.57
N ASP A 103 8.23 1.52 -1.66
CA ASP A 103 8.36 0.13 -1.26
C ASP A 103 7.13 -0.29 -0.44
N VAL A 104 6.67 -1.52 -0.68
CA VAL A 104 5.58 -2.12 0.06
C VAL A 104 6.05 -3.36 0.81
N LEU A 105 5.56 -3.51 2.04
CA LEU A 105 5.67 -4.72 2.84
C LEU A 105 4.29 -5.31 2.98
N VAL A 106 4.11 -6.57 2.58
CA VAL A 106 2.82 -7.25 2.64
C VAL A 106 2.88 -8.40 3.63
N GLN A 107 1.91 -8.44 4.54
CA GLN A 107 1.65 -9.58 5.42
C GLN A 107 0.32 -10.22 5.04
N CYS A 108 0.32 -11.54 4.88
CA CYS A 108 -0.82 -12.37 4.51
C CYS A 108 -1.22 -13.23 5.71
N LYS A 109 -2.51 -13.26 6.04
CA LYS A 109 -3.04 -14.14 7.10
C LYS A 109 -4.30 -14.88 6.65
N ALA A 110 -4.14 -16.19 6.52
CA ALA A 110 -5.21 -17.13 6.15
C ALA A 110 -5.86 -17.77 7.39
N GLU A 111 -6.30 -16.94 8.33
CA GLU A 111 -6.99 -17.39 9.53
C GLU A 111 -8.49 -17.50 9.29
N LYS A 112 -9.17 -18.37 10.05
CA LYS A 112 -10.64 -18.51 9.97
C LYS A 112 -11.36 -17.34 10.62
N GLU A 113 -10.77 -16.79 11.68
CA GLU A 113 -11.34 -15.69 12.45
C GLU A 113 -10.84 -14.33 11.94
N HIS A 114 -11.57 -13.29 12.28
CA HIS A 114 -11.19 -11.92 11.97
C HIS A 114 -9.88 -11.54 12.68
N LEU A 115 -8.99 -10.87 11.96
CA LEU A 115 -7.69 -10.47 12.51
C LEU A 115 -7.84 -9.38 13.58
N GLY A 116 -7.13 -9.57 14.69
CA GLY A 116 -7.10 -8.66 15.83
C GLY A 116 -6.04 -7.55 15.72
N PRO A 117 -6.07 -6.55 16.62
CA PRO A 117 -5.08 -5.46 16.64
C PRO A 117 -3.64 -5.92 16.92
N ALA A 118 -3.44 -7.14 17.44
CA ALA A 118 -2.12 -7.72 17.60
C ALA A 118 -1.36 -7.89 16.27
N VAL A 119 -2.07 -8.33 15.22
CA VAL A 119 -1.46 -8.53 13.88
C VAL A 119 -1.09 -7.19 13.26
N VAL A 120 -1.92 -6.15 13.45
CA VAL A 120 -1.60 -4.80 12.99
C VAL A 120 -0.33 -4.27 13.68
N ARG A 121 -0.20 -4.45 15.00
CA ARG A 121 1.02 -4.08 15.75
C ARG A 121 2.27 -4.83 15.29
N GLN A 122 2.13 -6.09 14.88
CA GLN A 122 3.25 -6.84 14.32
C GLN A 122 3.72 -6.20 13.02
N LEU A 123 2.80 -5.92 12.08
CA LEU A 123 3.13 -5.24 10.83
C LEU A 123 3.74 -3.84 11.06
N GLU A 124 3.22 -3.06 12.01
CA GLU A 124 3.81 -1.78 12.43
C GLU A 124 5.28 -1.95 12.84
N GLY A 125 5.56 -2.95 13.68
CA GLY A 125 6.92 -3.30 14.09
C GLY A 125 7.81 -3.67 12.90
N SER A 126 7.29 -4.42 11.93
CA SER A 126 8.04 -4.78 10.71
C SER A 126 8.39 -3.56 9.87
N ILE A 127 7.46 -2.62 9.68
CA ILE A 127 7.67 -1.37 8.95
C ILE A 127 8.74 -0.51 9.63
N LEU A 128 8.61 -0.30 10.95
CA LEU A 128 9.55 0.51 11.72
C LEU A 128 10.95 -0.10 11.73
N THR A 129 11.04 -1.43 11.84
CA THR A 129 12.32 -2.14 11.77
C THR A 129 12.94 -2.02 10.39
N ASP A 130 12.13 -2.12 9.32
CA ASP A 130 12.62 -1.95 7.95
C ASP A 130 13.14 -0.53 7.69
N LEU A 131 12.42 0.48 8.17
CA LEU A 131 12.85 1.87 8.11
C LEU A 131 14.17 2.10 8.86
N ALA A 132 14.30 1.55 10.07
CA ALA A 132 15.54 1.64 10.84
C ALA A 132 16.74 0.96 10.16
N ARG A 133 16.51 -0.15 9.44
CA ARG A 133 17.55 -0.81 8.64
C ARG A 133 17.98 0.01 7.43
N ARG A 134 17.05 0.73 6.79
CA ARG A 134 17.33 1.62 5.64
C ARG A 134 18.11 2.87 6.07
N ASN A 135 17.76 3.40 7.24
CA ASN A 135 18.34 4.60 7.82
C ASN A 135 19.15 4.27 9.09
N PRO A 136 20.27 3.53 8.98
CA PRO A 136 21.09 3.26 10.16
C PRO A 136 21.59 4.59 10.73
N PRO A 137 21.58 4.77 12.07
CA PRO A 137 22.08 5.99 12.68
C PRO A 137 23.54 6.18 12.26
N ARG A 138 23.79 7.21 11.42
CA ARG A 138 25.15 7.61 11.09
C ARG A 138 25.83 8.01 12.40
N ARG A 139 26.82 7.24 12.85
CA ARG A 139 27.79 7.63 13.91
C ARG A 139 28.71 8.77 13.43
N SER A 140 28.13 9.83 12.85
CA SER A 140 28.90 10.98 12.38
C SER A 140 28.97 12.03 13.48
N LEU A 141 30.17 12.31 13.97
CA LEU A 141 30.51 13.42 14.87
C LEU A 141 30.51 14.79 14.15
N ALA A 142 30.04 14.87 12.90
CA ALA A 142 29.98 16.12 12.14
C ALA A 142 28.60 16.80 12.29
N PRO A 143 28.53 18.14 12.33
CA PRO A 143 27.27 18.88 12.46
C PRO A 143 26.31 18.57 11.30
N PRO A 144 24.98 18.55 11.54
CA PRO A 144 24.00 18.26 10.51
C PRO A 144 24.00 19.39 9.47
N GLN A 145 24.34 19.05 8.22
CA GLN A 145 24.06 19.92 7.08
C GLN A 145 22.57 19.83 6.77
N THR A 146 21.84 20.91 7.06
CA THR A 146 20.42 21.09 6.74
C THR A 146 20.23 21.33 5.25
N THR A 147 20.32 20.29 4.44
CA THR A 147 19.85 20.30 3.06
C THR A 147 19.37 18.91 2.64
N THR A 148 18.12 18.59 2.91
CA THR A 148 17.44 17.51 2.17
C THR A 148 16.01 17.92 1.90
N THR A 149 15.80 18.46 0.70
CA THR A 149 14.54 18.37 -0.02
C THR A 149 14.26 16.88 -0.22
N THR A 150 13.61 16.23 0.74
CA THR A 150 13.20 14.82 0.63
C THR A 150 12.24 14.72 -0.53
N VAL A 151 12.72 14.24 -1.68
CA VAL A 151 11.84 13.87 -2.79
C VAL A 151 10.90 12.77 -2.25
N PRO A 152 9.57 12.99 -2.22
CA PRO A 152 8.62 11.92 -1.90
C PRO A 152 8.93 10.73 -2.81
N GLY A 153 8.95 9.50 -2.30
CA GLY A 153 9.29 8.31 -3.12
C GLY A 153 10.78 7.92 -3.16
N GLY A 154 11.68 8.65 -2.48
CA GLY A 154 13.06 8.21 -2.25
C GLY A 154 13.19 7.02 -1.28
N ARG A 155 14.35 6.33 -1.31
CA ARG A 155 14.72 5.19 -0.43
C ARG A 155 14.53 5.46 1.08
N ASP A 156 14.49 6.74 1.46
CA ASP A 156 14.42 7.21 2.84
C ASP A 156 12.97 7.31 3.37
N THR A 157 11.97 7.12 2.51
CA THR A 157 10.55 7.15 2.93
C THR A 157 10.12 5.83 3.58
N ALA A 158 9.26 5.92 4.60
CA ALA A 158 8.70 4.74 5.25
C ALA A 158 7.94 3.87 4.25
N PRO A 159 8.19 2.55 4.20
CA PRO A 159 7.47 1.67 3.30
C PRO A 159 5.99 1.60 3.69
N ILE A 160 5.13 1.35 2.70
CA ILE A 160 3.70 1.17 2.92
C ILE A 160 3.44 -0.27 3.37
N GLY A 161 2.79 -0.44 4.52
CA GLY A 161 2.35 -1.74 5.01
C GLY A 161 1.01 -2.14 4.42
N ILE A 162 0.88 -3.37 3.96
CA ILE A 162 -0.38 -3.95 3.51
C ILE A 162 -0.63 -5.23 4.32
N LEU A 163 -1.69 -5.25 5.12
CA LEU A 163 -2.16 -6.46 5.79
C LEU A 163 -3.33 -7.04 5.01
N VAL A 164 -3.18 -8.28 4.54
CA VAL A 164 -4.20 -9.00 3.78
C VAL A 164 -4.74 -10.16 4.62
N GLY A 165 -6.04 -10.14 4.88
CA GLY A 165 -6.71 -11.15 5.71
C GLY A 165 -7.78 -11.92 4.93
N LEU A 166 -7.78 -13.25 5.08
CA LEU A 166 -8.76 -14.13 4.43
C LEU A 166 -10.17 -13.93 4.99
N SER A 167 -10.29 -13.77 6.31
CA SER A 167 -11.56 -13.53 7.02
C SER A 167 -11.77 -12.07 7.40
N GLY A 168 -10.94 -11.16 6.90
CA GLY A 168 -11.01 -9.73 7.21
C GLY A 168 -10.54 -9.37 8.63
N PHE A 169 -11.08 -8.26 9.17
CA PHE A 169 -10.54 -7.58 10.35
C PHE A 169 -11.60 -7.31 11.39
N SER A 170 -11.23 -7.45 12.66
CA SER A 170 -12.04 -6.98 13.77
C SER A 170 -12.15 -5.45 13.75
N ARG A 171 -13.24 -4.90 14.32
CA ARG A 171 -13.39 -3.46 14.48
C ARG A 171 -12.22 -2.83 15.25
N ALA A 172 -11.73 -3.51 16.28
CA ALA A 172 -10.57 -3.06 17.05
C ALA A 172 -9.29 -2.98 16.20
N ALA A 173 -9.06 -3.95 15.30
CA ALA A 173 -7.92 -3.90 14.38
C ALA A 173 -8.03 -2.72 13.39
N ILE A 174 -9.21 -2.48 12.84
CA ILE A 174 -9.45 -1.34 11.93
C ILE A 174 -9.20 -0.02 12.66
N LEU A 175 -9.76 0.15 13.86
CA LEU A 175 -9.56 1.37 14.66
C LEU A 175 -8.09 1.59 15.00
N HIS A 176 -7.37 0.54 15.41
CA HIS A 176 -5.94 0.61 15.68
C HIS A 176 -5.15 1.06 14.44
N ALA A 177 -5.38 0.42 13.29
CA ALA A 177 -4.74 0.78 12.03
C ALA A 177 -5.01 2.25 11.63
N GLN A 178 -6.24 2.73 11.84
CA GLN A 178 -6.62 4.12 11.55
C GLN A 178 -5.87 5.14 12.40
N THR A 179 -5.51 4.79 13.64
CA THR A 179 -4.73 5.64 14.55
C THR A 179 -3.21 5.51 14.37
N SER A 180 -2.76 4.53 13.57
CA SER A 180 -1.33 4.30 13.35
C SER A 180 -0.63 5.49 12.68
N ALA A 181 0.62 5.73 13.10
CA ALA A 181 1.47 6.76 12.52
C ALA A 181 2.16 6.31 11.22
N VAL A 182 2.21 5.01 10.94
CA VAL A 182 2.81 4.46 9.71
C VAL A 182 1.73 4.23 8.64
N PRO A 183 2.07 4.34 7.34
CA PRO A 183 1.10 4.16 6.26
C PRO A 183 0.67 2.69 6.15
N ILE A 184 -0.61 2.41 6.48
CA ILE A 184 -1.17 1.05 6.49
C ILE A 184 -2.40 0.97 5.58
N VAL A 185 -2.45 -0.13 4.83
CA VAL A 185 -3.61 -0.62 4.09
C VAL A 185 -4.06 -1.95 4.71
N LEU A 186 -5.36 -2.07 5.00
CA LEU A 186 -6.00 -3.32 5.35
C LEU A 186 -6.82 -3.80 4.15
N ALA A 187 -6.64 -5.04 3.72
CA ALA A 187 -7.38 -5.64 2.62
C ALA A 187 -8.00 -6.99 3.02
N HIS A 188 -9.32 -7.11 2.92
CA HIS A 188 -10.02 -8.37 3.08
C HIS A 188 -10.19 -9.01 1.71
N LEU A 189 -9.40 -10.06 1.46
CA LEU A 189 -9.44 -10.81 0.22
C LEU A 189 -10.05 -12.19 0.48
N SER A 190 -11.27 -12.39 -0.02
CA SER A 190 -11.96 -13.68 0.09
C SER A 190 -11.62 -14.59 -1.09
N ILE A 191 -11.60 -15.90 -0.83
CA ILE A 191 -11.32 -16.94 -1.83
C ILE A 191 -12.55 -17.83 -1.95
N GLN A 192 -13.12 -17.93 -3.14
CA GLN A 192 -14.33 -18.73 -3.38
C GLN A 192 -14.08 -20.23 -3.22
N ASN A 193 -12.94 -20.73 -3.71
CA ASN A 193 -12.61 -22.15 -3.69
C ASN A 193 -11.26 -22.43 -2.99
N ILE A 194 -11.29 -22.48 -1.66
CA ILE A 194 -10.10 -22.78 -0.83
C ILE A 194 -9.48 -24.14 -1.18
N PRO A 195 -10.24 -25.25 -1.36
CA PRO A 195 -9.66 -26.53 -1.79
C PRO A 195 -8.86 -26.42 -3.10
N GLN A 196 -9.42 -25.75 -4.11
CA GLN A 196 -8.74 -25.57 -5.39
C GLN A 196 -7.52 -24.67 -5.27
N MET A 197 -7.60 -23.59 -4.49
CA MET A 197 -6.44 -22.74 -4.19
C MET A 197 -5.27 -23.55 -3.63
N ILE A 198 -5.54 -24.43 -2.67
CA ILE A 198 -4.50 -25.25 -2.06
C ILE A 198 -3.95 -26.27 -3.07
N ALA A 199 -4.84 -26.90 -3.86
CA ALA A 199 -4.44 -27.86 -4.88
C ALA A 199 -3.53 -27.24 -5.97
N THR A 200 -3.80 -25.99 -6.37
CA THR A 200 -3.02 -25.24 -7.37
C THR A 200 -1.92 -24.39 -6.75
N ARG A 201 -1.71 -24.47 -5.43
CA ARG A 201 -0.76 -23.64 -4.67
C ARG A 201 -0.93 -22.13 -4.90
N GLY A 202 -2.15 -21.69 -5.23
CA GLY A 202 -2.48 -20.29 -5.49
C GLY A 202 -1.99 -19.75 -6.85
N GLU A 203 -1.62 -20.62 -7.80
CA GLU A 203 -1.08 -20.21 -9.12
C GLU A 203 -2.15 -19.95 -10.18
N SER A 204 -3.37 -20.47 -9.99
CA SER A 204 -4.50 -20.28 -10.91
C SER A 204 -5.40 -19.12 -10.48
N ASP A 205 -6.25 -18.62 -11.40
CA ASP A 205 -7.33 -17.69 -11.01
C ASP A 205 -8.38 -18.44 -10.18
N ILE A 206 -8.23 -18.34 -8.87
CA ILE A 206 -9.03 -19.07 -7.85
C ILE A 206 -10.26 -18.26 -7.39
N GLY A 207 -10.63 -17.22 -8.15
CA GLY A 207 -11.75 -16.35 -7.80
C GLY A 207 -11.49 -15.50 -6.56
N ALA A 208 -10.24 -15.07 -6.36
CA ALA A 208 -9.90 -14.14 -5.29
C ALA A 208 -10.60 -12.79 -5.52
N SER A 209 -11.34 -12.31 -4.52
CA SER A 209 -12.10 -11.06 -4.63
C SER A 209 -11.91 -10.17 -3.41
N LEU A 210 -11.75 -8.87 -3.68
CA LEU A 210 -11.64 -7.87 -2.63
C LEU A 210 -13.02 -7.59 -2.04
N VAL A 211 -13.23 -7.99 -0.78
CA VAL A 211 -14.49 -7.80 -0.06
C VAL A 211 -14.55 -6.42 0.58
N SER A 212 -13.45 -6.01 1.20
CA SER A 212 -13.32 -4.68 1.79
C SER A 212 -11.86 -4.25 1.87
N ALA A 213 -11.64 -2.95 1.91
CA ALA A 213 -10.31 -2.40 2.16
C ALA A 213 -10.40 -1.06 2.88
N SER A 214 -9.32 -0.71 3.58
CA SER A 214 -9.21 0.52 4.36
C SER A 214 -7.78 1.05 4.29
N VAL A 215 -7.64 2.37 4.22
CA VAL A 215 -6.36 3.06 4.35
C VAL A 215 -6.44 4.04 5.51
N ASN A 216 -5.32 4.25 6.20
CA ASN A 216 -5.27 5.17 7.34
C ASN A 216 -4.87 6.60 6.97
N LYS A 217 -4.89 7.50 7.96
CA LYS A 217 -4.53 8.91 7.77
C LYS A 217 -3.07 9.10 7.33
N ALA A 218 -2.14 8.29 7.84
CA ALA A 218 -0.74 8.35 7.47
C ALA A 218 -0.52 8.03 5.98
N PHE A 219 -1.19 7.00 5.47
CA PHE A 219 -1.19 6.67 4.05
C PHE A 219 -1.73 7.84 3.20
N ARG A 220 -2.89 8.40 3.57
CA ARG A 220 -3.49 9.52 2.82
C ARG A 220 -2.55 10.72 2.76
N ARG A 221 -1.93 11.08 3.90
CA ARG A 221 -0.95 12.17 3.98
C ARG A 221 0.27 11.91 3.10
N LEU A 222 0.78 10.67 3.10
CA LEU A 222 1.94 10.30 2.29
C LEU A 222 1.68 10.54 0.80
N ILE A 223 0.54 10.05 0.30
CA ILE A 223 0.21 10.21 -1.13
C ILE A 223 -0.17 11.67 -1.44
N GLN A 224 -0.90 12.37 -0.56
CA GLN A 224 -1.26 13.78 -0.76
C GLN A 224 -0.04 14.70 -0.80
N ALA A 225 0.96 14.47 0.05
CA ALA A 225 2.20 15.23 0.05
C ALA A 225 3.01 15.03 -1.24
N ALA A 226 2.92 13.83 -1.84
CA ALA A 226 3.58 13.52 -3.10
C ALA A 226 2.86 14.10 -4.32
N PHE A 227 1.55 14.36 -4.19
CA PHE A 227 0.69 14.90 -5.24
C PHE A 227 -0.16 16.06 -4.69
N PRO A 228 0.47 17.22 -4.38
CA PRO A 228 -0.26 18.38 -3.88
C PRO A 228 -1.24 18.91 -4.93
N LEU A 229 -2.37 19.45 -4.49
CA LEU A 229 -3.31 20.13 -5.37
C LEU A 229 -2.73 21.47 -5.83
N PRO A 230 -3.04 21.93 -7.05
CA PRO A 230 -2.47 23.17 -7.62
C PRO A 230 -2.66 24.43 -6.77
N ASN A 231 -3.63 24.47 -5.84
CA ASN A 231 -3.94 25.65 -5.04
C ASN A 231 -3.11 25.80 -3.74
N GLU A 232 -2.29 24.81 -3.38
CA GLU A 232 -1.45 24.87 -2.16
C GLU A 232 -0.01 25.34 -2.45
N ALA A 233 0.37 25.48 -3.74
CA ALA A 233 1.71 25.90 -4.14
C ALA A 233 1.91 27.44 -4.20
N GLY A 234 0.89 28.23 -3.82
CA GLY A 234 0.80 29.65 -4.16
C GLY A 234 0.50 30.62 -3.01
N SER A 235 0.78 30.27 -1.75
CA SER A 235 0.70 31.22 -0.62
C SER A 235 2.07 31.52 -0.02
N VAL A 236 3.02 31.94 -0.85
CA VAL A 236 4.06 32.85 -0.37
C VAL A 236 3.41 34.23 -0.32
N SER A 237 2.94 34.60 0.86
CA SER A 237 2.49 35.95 1.17
C SER A 237 3.70 36.87 1.12
N ASP A 238 3.89 37.55 -0.01
CA ASP A 238 4.77 38.72 -0.10
C ASP A 238 4.03 39.89 0.57
N GLY A 239 4.04 39.87 1.90
CA GLY A 239 3.54 40.93 2.75
C GLY A 239 4.65 41.95 2.97
N GLY A 240 4.59 43.05 2.22
CA GLY A 240 5.53 44.16 2.33
C GLY A 240 5.08 45.43 1.61
N GLU A 241 3.84 45.87 1.81
CA GLU A 241 3.50 47.29 1.58
C GLU A 241 4.21 48.15 2.62
N SER A 242 4.96 49.17 2.20
CA SER A 242 4.70 50.54 2.70
C SER A 242 5.43 51.59 1.86
N SER A 243 4.60 52.42 1.22
CA SER A 243 4.92 53.76 0.74
C SER A 243 5.42 54.65 1.87
N CYS A 244 6.51 55.39 1.64
CA CYS A 244 6.81 56.65 2.33
C CYS A 244 7.70 57.54 1.44
N ALA A 245 7.20 58.78 1.27
CA ALA A 245 7.82 59.99 0.71
C ALA A 245 7.97 60.08 -0.82
#